data_AF-A0A2G6KFW1-F1
#
_entry.id   AF-A0A2G6KFW1-F1
#
_cell.length_a   1.000
_cell.length_b   1.000
_cell.length_c   1.000
_cell.angle_alpha   90.00
_cell.angle_beta   90.00
_cell.angle_gamma   90.00
#
_symmetry.space_group_name_H-M   'P 1'
#
loop_
_entity.id
_entity.type
_entity.pdbx_description
1 polymer ?
#
loop_
_entity_poly.entity_id
_entity_poly.type
_entity_poly.pdbx_seq_one_letter_code
_entity_poly.pdbx_strand_id
1 'polypeptide(L)'
;MSDCPCGSGAALADCCQRYISGEQKPATAEALMRARYTAHTLGAMSYIFDTHHPATRSDIDEAATTRWAKESEWLGLEILATDAGSEDDATGAVEFRA
;
A
#
# COMPACT_ATOMS: atom_id res chain seq x y z
N MET A 1 18.21 -9.96 2.16
CA MET A 1 16.77 -10.06 1.88
C MET A 1 16.09 -9.19 2.91
N SER A 2 15.51 -8.08 2.48
CA SER A 2 14.80 -7.17 3.37
C SER A 2 13.40 -7.70 3.58
N ASP A 3 12.99 -7.84 4.84
CA ASP A 3 11.61 -8.18 5.16
C ASP A 3 10.67 -7.08 4.68
N CYS A 4 9.44 -7.48 4.33
CA CYS A 4 8.46 -6.53 3.88
C CYS A 4 8.00 -5.63 5.05
N PRO A 5 8.06 -4.30 4.92
CA PRO A 5 7.68 -3.38 6.00
C PRO A 5 6.17 -3.40 6.30
N CYS A 6 5.36 -4.08 5.47
CA CYS A 6 3.93 -4.27 5.74
C CYS A 6 3.61 -5.20 6.93
N GLY A 7 4.62 -5.74 7.62
CA GLY A 7 4.43 -6.58 8.81
C GLY A 7 3.99 -8.02 8.51
N SER A 8 4.05 -8.47 7.25
CA SER A 8 3.66 -9.84 6.86
C SER A 8 4.70 -10.90 7.22
N GLY A 9 5.95 -10.50 7.51
CA GLY A 9 7.08 -11.41 7.75
C GLY A 9 7.61 -12.10 6.48
N ALA A 10 7.06 -11.79 5.30
CA ALA A 10 7.57 -12.29 4.03
C ALA A 10 8.67 -11.36 3.47
N ALA A 11 9.52 -11.91 2.60
CA ALA A 11 10.50 -11.12 1.88
C ALA A 11 9.81 -10.06 1.00
N LEU A 12 10.37 -8.85 0.94
CA LEU A 12 9.80 -7.74 0.18
C LEU A 12 9.47 -8.13 -1.28
N ALA A 13 10.40 -8.84 -1.94
CA ALA A 13 10.27 -9.33 -3.32
C ALA A 13 9.02 -10.18 -3.55
N ASP A 14 8.74 -11.11 -2.62
CA ASP A 14 7.64 -12.07 -2.72
C ASP A 14 6.31 -11.53 -2.14
N CYS A 15 6.35 -10.37 -1.49
CA CYS A 15 5.20 -9.78 -0.80
C CYS A 15 4.63 -8.57 -1.54
N CYS A 16 5.05 -7.35 -1.18
CA CYS A 16 4.50 -6.12 -1.75
C CYS A 16 5.23 -5.66 -3.01
N GLN A 17 6.49 -6.06 -3.23
CA GLN A 17 7.28 -5.59 -4.37
C GLN A 17 6.65 -5.98 -5.71
N ARG A 18 6.15 -7.22 -5.85
CA ARG A 18 5.44 -7.68 -7.05
C ARG A 18 4.25 -6.80 -7.43
N TYR A 19 3.57 -6.21 -6.44
CA TYR A 19 2.47 -5.29 -6.67
C TYR A 19 2.97 -3.89 -7.04
N ILE A 20 3.96 -3.39 -6.31
CA ILE A 20 4.55 -2.05 -6.53
C ILE A 20 5.24 -1.96 -7.90
N SER A 21 5.89 -3.04 -8.33
CA SER A 21 6.51 -3.15 -9.66
C SER A 21 5.51 -3.40 -10.79
N GLY A 22 4.23 -3.61 -10.48
CA GLY A 22 3.18 -3.85 -11.47
C GLY A 22 3.15 -5.25 -12.09
N GLU A 23 3.91 -6.20 -11.54
CA GLU A 23 3.93 -7.59 -12.01
C GLU A 23 2.61 -8.31 -11.70
N GLN A 24 1.99 -7.98 -10.56
CA GLN A 24 0.68 -8.49 -10.17
C GLN A 24 -0.18 -7.36 -9.61
N LYS A 25 -1.51 -7.56 -9.62
CA LYS A 25 -2.44 -6.68 -8.91
C LYS A 25 -2.81 -7.32 -7.56
N PRO A 26 -2.97 -6.53 -6.50
CA PRO A 26 -3.48 -7.04 -5.24
C PRO A 26 -4.90 -7.54 -5.43
N ALA A 27 -5.17 -8.76 -4.96
CA ALA A 27 -6.46 -9.42 -5.13
C ALA A 27 -7.46 -9.04 -4.03
N THR A 28 -6.98 -8.55 -2.88
CA THR A 28 -7.82 -8.13 -1.75
C THR A 28 -7.52 -6.70 -1.32
N ALA A 29 -8.50 -6.07 -0.65
CA ALA A 29 -8.34 -4.74 -0.07
C ALA A 29 -7.17 -4.68 0.93
N GLU A 30 -6.99 -5.73 1.74
CA GLU A 30 -5.86 -5.83 2.67
C GLU A 30 -4.52 -5.87 1.93
N ALA A 31 -4.39 -6.68 0.88
CA ALA A 31 -3.17 -6.78 0.09
C ALA A 31 -2.83 -5.42 -0.56
N LEU A 32 -3.84 -4.70 -1.05
CA LEU A 32 -3.68 -3.35 -1.59
C LEU A 32 -3.20 -2.37 -0.51
N MET A 33 -3.82 -2.39 0.69
CA MET A 33 -3.43 -1.52 1.80
C MET A 33 -1.97 -1.75 2.22
N ARG A 34 -1.57 -3.02 2.38
CA ARG A 34 -0.18 -3.41 2.70
C ARG A 34 0.82 -2.96 1.62
N ALA A 35 0.45 -3.09 0.35
CA ALA A 35 1.27 -2.64 -0.77
C ALA A 35 1.43 -1.12 -0.78
N ARG A 36 0.35 -0.38 -0.50
CA ARG A 36 0.39 1.09 -0.37
C ARG A 36 1.29 1.53 0.79
N TYR A 37 1.17 0.92 1.96
CA TYR A 37 2.09 1.21 3.07
C TYR A 37 3.56 1.01 2.66
N THR A 38 3.87 -0.14 2.06
CA THR A 38 5.23 -0.44 1.61
C THR A 38 5.70 0.54 0.54
N ALA A 39 4.85 0.95 -0.39
CA ALA A 39 5.18 1.96 -1.39
C ALA A 39 5.52 3.31 -0.75
N HIS A 40 4.83 3.72 0.33
CA HIS A 40 5.23 4.90 1.09
C HIS A 40 6.62 4.75 1.71
N THR A 41 6.92 3.60 2.33
CA THR A 41 8.25 3.35 2.94
C THR A 41 9.39 3.34 1.92
N LEU A 42 9.12 2.89 0.69
CA LEU A 42 10.08 2.82 -0.41
C LEU A 42 10.13 4.11 -1.24
N GLY A 43 9.23 5.07 -0.98
CA GLY A 43 9.08 6.29 -1.79
C GLY A 43 8.53 6.05 -3.20
N ALA A 44 7.85 4.93 -3.45
CA ALA A 44 7.25 4.56 -4.73
C ALA A 44 5.89 5.26 -4.94
N MET A 45 5.89 6.58 -5.05
CA MET A 45 4.64 7.38 -5.12
C MET A 45 3.82 7.18 -6.38
N SER A 46 4.45 6.81 -7.49
CA SER A 46 3.74 6.44 -8.72
C SER A 46 2.70 5.35 -8.45
N TYR A 47 3.06 4.33 -7.68
CA TYR A 47 2.15 3.24 -7.30
C TYR A 47 0.98 3.75 -6.43
N ILE A 48 1.25 4.63 -5.47
CA ILE A 48 0.20 5.23 -4.62
C ILE A 48 -0.78 6.01 -5.50
N PHE A 49 -0.28 6.80 -6.43
CA PHE A 49 -1.09 7.61 -7.33
C PHE A 49 -1.92 6.75 -8.29
N ASP A 50 -1.34 5.67 -8.83
CA ASP A 50 -2.03 4.73 -9.71
C ASP A 50 -3.12 3.91 -9.01
N THR A 51 -2.96 3.66 -7.71
CA THR A 51 -3.92 2.90 -6.90
C THR A 51 -4.99 3.77 -6.22
N HIS A 52 -4.95 5.09 -6.39
CA HIS A 52 -6.02 5.96 -5.94
C HIS A 52 -7.23 5.90 -6.87
N HIS A 53 -8.40 6.11 -6.28
CA HIS A 53 -9.64 6.21 -7.04
C HIS A 53 -9.54 7.35 -8.06
N PRO A 54 -9.88 7.13 -9.35
CA PRO A 54 -9.65 8.11 -10.42
C PRO A 54 -10.37 9.44 -10.17
N ALA A 55 -11.50 9.42 -9.46
CA ALA A 55 -12.26 10.63 -9.11
C ALA A 55 -11.55 11.54 -8.08
N THR A 56 -10.67 10.99 -7.24
CA THR A 56 -9.96 11.76 -6.18
C THR A 56 -8.45 11.87 -6.46
N ARG A 57 -7.98 11.22 -7.54
CA ARG A 57 -6.57 11.17 -7.92
C ARG A 57 -6.03 12.56 -8.27
N SER A 58 -6.83 13.41 -8.92
CA SER A 58 -6.44 14.78 -9.29
C SER A 58 -6.18 15.70 -8.10
N ASP A 59 -6.69 15.35 -6.91
CA ASP A 59 -6.55 16.18 -5.71
C ASP A 59 -5.25 15.88 -4.94
N ILE A 60 -4.48 14.89 -5.38
CA ILE A 60 -3.25 14.46 -4.72
C ILE A 60 -2.06 15.20 -5.31
N ASP A 61 -1.39 15.97 -4.46
CA ASP A 61 -0.07 16.52 -4.77
C ASP A 61 0.99 15.44 -4.55
N GLU A 62 1.46 14.85 -5.63
CA GLU A 62 2.50 13.81 -5.62
C GLU A 62 3.79 14.31 -4.97
N ALA A 63 4.18 15.58 -5.21
CA ALA A 63 5.41 16.14 -4.67
C ALA A 63 5.32 16.36 -3.15
N ALA A 64 4.18 16.88 -2.68
CA ALA A 64 3.92 17.02 -1.25
C ALA A 64 3.86 15.65 -0.56
N THR A 65 3.16 14.68 -1.15
CA THR A 65 3.04 13.31 -0.61
C THR A 65 4.40 12.62 -0.56
N THR A 66 5.23 12.77 -1.60
CA THR A 66 6.60 12.26 -1.63
C THR A 66 7.45 12.83 -0.50
N ARG A 67 7.36 14.15 -0.27
CA ARG A 67 8.11 14.83 0.79
C ARG A 67 7.69 14.31 2.16
N TRP A 68 6.38 14.30 2.43
CA TRP A 68 5.83 13.81 3.69
C TRP A 68 6.30 12.38 4.00
N ALA A 69 6.26 11.48 3.02
CA ALA A 69 6.67 10.10 3.26
C ALA A 69 8.18 9.92 3.48
N LYS A 70 9.02 10.79 2.90
CA LYS A 70 10.47 10.79 3.13
C LYS A 70 10.84 11.33 4.51
N GLU A 71 10.04 12.26 5.04
CA GLU A 71 10.22 12.83 6.37
C GLU A 71 9.58 11.98 7.47
N SER A 72 8.69 11.04 7.09
CA SER A 72 8.02 10.14 8.03
C SER A 72 8.89 8.94 8.36
N GLU A 73 8.94 8.61 9.66
CA GLU A 73 9.52 7.36 10.13
C GLU A 73 8.44 6.27 10.14
N TRP A 74 8.69 5.19 9.40
CA TRP A 74 7.76 4.09 9.23
C TRP A 74 8.09 2.98 10.23
N LEU A 75 7.32 2.90 11.32
CA LEU A 75 7.62 2.00 12.44
C LEU A 75 7.04 0.58 12.25
N GLY A 76 6.05 0.44 11.38
CA GLY A 76 5.37 -0.82 11.08
C GLY A 76 3.91 -0.60 10.73
N LEU A 77 3.29 -1.65 10.20
CA LEU A 77 1.88 -1.69 9.86
C LEU A 77 1.20 -2.83 10.62
N GLU A 78 0.11 -2.51 11.30
CA GLU A 78 -0.79 -3.48 11.93
C GLU A 78 -2.17 -3.38 11.30
N ILE A 79 -2.69 -4.51 10.80
CA ILE A 79 -4.07 -4.60 10.30
C ILE A 79 -4.96 -5.03 11.47
N LEU A 80 -5.94 -4.20 11.80
CA LEU A 80 -6.84 -4.42 12.94
C LEU A 80 -8.08 -5.19 12.52
N ALA A 81 -8.67 -4.84 11.38
CA ALA A 81 -9.85 -5.49 10.84
C ALA A 81 -9.95 -5.30 9.33
N THR A 82 -10.64 -6.22 8.68
CA THR A 82 -11.01 -6.16 7.27
C THR A 82 -12.49 -6.48 7.15
N ASP A 83 -13.23 -5.64 6.41
CA ASP A 83 -14.65 -5.80 6.14
C ASP A 83 -14.87 -5.84 4.63
N ALA A 84 -15.38 -6.96 4.12
CA ALA A 84 -15.39 -7.29 2.70
C ALA A 84 -14.01 -7.12 2.03
N GLY A 85 -13.96 -6.85 0.72
CA GLY A 85 -12.71 -6.66 -0.01
C GLY A 85 -11.96 -7.95 -0.32
N SER A 86 -12.68 -9.06 -0.41
CA SER A 86 -12.23 -10.33 -1.00
C SER A 86 -12.04 -10.18 -2.52
N GLU A 87 -11.50 -11.21 -3.17
CA GLU A 87 -11.29 -11.20 -4.64
C GLU A 87 -12.59 -11.00 -5.45
N ASP A 88 -13.72 -11.42 -4.87
CA ASP A 88 -15.05 -11.31 -5.46
C ASP A 88 -15.80 -10.00 -5.10
N ASP A 89 -15.26 -9.23 -4.14
CA ASP A 89 -15.91 -8.02 -3.65
C ASP A 89 -15.48 -6.79 -4.45
N ALA A 90 -16.44 -5.99 -4.90
CA ALA A 90 -16.16 -4.72 -5.58
C ALA A 90 -15.71 -3.60 -4.62
N THR A 91 -15.98 -3.75 -3.33
CA THR A 91 -15.71 -2.76 -2.28
C THR A 91 -15.29 -3.46 -1.00
N GLY A 92 -14.38 -2.85 -0.25
CA GLY A 92 -13.99 -3.32 1.08
C GLY A 92 -13.37 -2.21 1.92
N ALA A 93 -13.32 -2.44 3.23
CA ALA A 93 -12.70 -1.55 4.19
C ALA A 93 -11.58 -2.29 4.95
N VAL A 94 -10.51 -1.56 5.26
CA VAL A 94 -9.38 -2.06 6.04
C VAL A 94 -9.11 -1.06 7.14
N GLU A 95 -9.23 -1.51 8.38
CA GLU A 95 -8.82 -0.77 9.56
C GLU A 95 -7.36 -1.12 9.90
N PHE A 96 -6.50 -0.11 10.02
CA PHE A 96 -5.07 -0.32 10.21
C PHE A 96 -4.45 0.77 11.10
N ARG A 97 -3.27 0.46 11.64
CA ARG A 97 -2.41 1.35 12.41
C ARG A 97 -1.02 1.41 11.76
N ALA A 98 -0.55 2.63 11.47
CA ALA A 98 0.68 2.94 10.74
C ALA A 98 1.43 4.09 11.40
#